data_AF-A0A6M4JFY3-F1
#
_entry.id   AF-A0A6M4JFY3-F1
#
_cell.length_a   1.000
_cell.length_b   1.000
_cell.length_c   1.000
_cell.angle_alpha   90.00
_cell.angle_beta   90.00
_cell.angle_gamma   90.00
#
_symmetry.space_group_name_H-M   'P 1'
#
loop_
_entity.id
_entity.type
_entity.pdbx_description
1 polymer ?
#
loop_
_entity_poly.entity_id
_entity_poly.type
_entity_poly.pdbx_seq_one_letter_code
_entity_poly.pdbx_strand_id
1 'polypeptide(L)'
;MIDLRSQYFNSFLTNQQRYNAVKSLALLDKANKKAQLKMTQNSQVNSIGINNYSKFDQTIEMLNKNSKLIIENEFVIKNQDKEWYDMHFSRTTYYKKKKKSYRGVFIFLP
;
A
#
# COMPACT_ATOMS: atom_id res chain seq x y z
N MET A 1 -15.25 -12.91 13.53
CA MET A 1 -14.32 -14.04 13.31
C MET A 1 -12.98 -13.41 12.92
N ILE A 2 -11.96 -13.50 13.78
CA ILE A 2 -10.65 -12.88 13.52
C ILE A 2 -9.90 -13.80 12.56
N ASP A 3 -9.50 -13.27 11.41
CA ASP A 3 -8.81 -14.02 10.37
C ASP A 3 -7.44 -14.52 10.88
N LEU A 4 -7.23 -15.85 10.86
CA LEU A 4 -5.96 -16.51 11.23
C LEU A 4 -4.78 -15.95 10.42
N ARG A 5 -5.04 -15.51 9.19
CA ARG A 5 -4.05 -14.91 8.30
C ARG A 5 -3.54 -13.58 8.86
N SER A 6 -4.44 -12.74 9.36
CA SER A 6 -4.12 -11.48 10.03
C SER A 6 -3.32 -11.69 11.32
N GLN A 7 -3.62 -12.75 12.09
CA GLN A 7 -2.81 -13.11 13.27
C GLN A 7 -1.38 -13.54 12.88
N TYR A 8 -1.21 -14.30 11.81
CA TYR A 8 0.12 -14.73 11.36
C TYR A 8 1.03 -13.53 11.02
N PHE A 9 0.53 -12.60 10.22
CA PHE A 9 1.28 -11.39 9.86
C PHE A 9 1.54 -10.46 11.06
N ASN A 10 0.62 -10.43 12.02
CA ASN A 10 0.71 -9.57 13.20
C ASN A 10 1.68 -10.07 14.27
N SER A 11 1.88 -11.38 14.36
CA SER A 11 2.66 -11.99 15.44
C SER A 11 4.03 -12.49 14.99
N PHE A 12 4.19 -12.97 13.75
CA PHE A 12 5.42 -13.63 13.30
C PHE A 12 6.35 -12.75 12.46
N LEU A 13 5.83 -11.74 11.76
CA LEU A 13 6.69 -10.85 10.98
C LEU A 13 7.27 -9.71 11.81
N THR A 14 8.59 -9.52 11.69
CA THR A 14 9.28 -8.32 12.15
C THR A 14 8.80 -7.07 11.40
N ASN A 15 9.00 -5.89 11.98
CA ASN A 15 8.65 -4.61 11.33
C ASN A 15 9.33 -4.46 9.96
N GLN A 16 10.57 -4.93 9.83
CA GLN A 16 11.32 -4.87 8.58
C GLN A 16 10.73 -5.79 7.50
N GLN A 17 10.31 -7.01 7.87
CA GLN A 17 9.65 -7.93 6.95
C GLN A 17 8.30 -7.37 6.47
N ARG A 18 7.52 -6.76 7.38
CA ARG A 18 6.26 -6.09 7.01
C ARG A 18 6.50 -4.94 6.03
N TYR A 19 7.51 -4.11 6.29
CA TYR A 19 7.92 -3.04 5.36
C TYR A 19 8.26 -3.61 3.98
N ASN A 20 9.11 -4.63 3.92
CA ASN A 20 9.52 -5.25 2.66
C ASN A 20 8.34 -5.86 1.91
N ALA A 21 7.41 -6.51 2.62
CA ALA A 21 6.22 -7.09 2.02
C ALA A 21 5.28 -6.01 1.44
N VAL A 22 5.01 -4.93 2.18
CA VAL A 22 4.21 -3.80 1.67
C VAL A 22 4.89 -3.14 0.46
N LYS A 23 6.22 -2.98 0.51
CA LYS A 23 7.01 -2.47 -0.61
C LYS A 23 6.87 -3.35 -1.85
N SER A 24 6.99 -4.68 -1.70
CA SER A 24 6.82 -5.62 -2.79
C SER A 24 5.40 -5.60 -3.38
N LEU A 25 4.37 -5.51 -2.52
CA LEU A 25 2.99 -5.38 -2.96
C LEU A 25 2.76 -4.11 -3.79
N ALA A 26 3.27 -2.97 -3.33
CA ALA A 26 3.17 -1.71 -4.07
C ALA A 26 3.89 -1.77 -5.43
N LEU A 27 5.05 -2.43 -5.50
CA LEU A 27 5.79 -2.63 -6.74
C LEU A 27 5.05 -3.55 -7.71
N LEU A 28 4.51 -4.67 -7.22
CA LEU A 28 3.70 -5.60 -8.01
C LEU A 28 2.45 -4.90 -8.55
N ASP A 29 1.77 -4.13 -7.71
CA ASP A 29 0.59 -3.38 -8.11
C ASP A 29 0.90 -2.37 -9.22
N LYS A 30 1.99 -1.60 -9.07
CA LYS A 30 2.46 -0.69 -10.10
C LYS A 30 2.82 -1.41 -11.41
N ALA A 31 3.45 -2.58 -11.33
CA ALA A 31 3.79 -3.38 -12.50
C ALA A 31 2.53 -3.91 -13.21
N ASN A 32 1.54 -4.39 -12.44
CA ASN A 32 0.27 -4.89 -12.94
C ASN A 32 -0.51 -3.77 -13.65
N LYS A 33 -0.63 -2.59 -13.05
CA LYS A 33 -1.24 -1.41 -13.68
C LYS A 33 -0.57 -1.06 -14.99
N LYS A 34 0.77 -1.06 -15.03
CA LYS A 34 1.54 -0.78 -16.25
C LYS A 34 1.31 -1.85 -17.33
N ALA A 35 1.22 -3.12 -16.95
CA ALA A 35 0.94 -4.22 -17.88
C ALA A 35 -0.47 -4.11 -18.46
N GLN A 36 -1.47 -3.84 -17.62
CA GLN A 36 -2.87 -3.62 -18.03
C GLN A 36 -2.99 -2.47 -19.02
N LEU A 37 -2.36 -1.32 -18.73
CA LEU A 37 -2.35 -0.16 -19.64
C LEU A 37 -1.76 -0.50 -21.02
N LYS A 38 -0.67 -1.29 -21.08
CA LYS A 38 -0.08 -1.73 -22.35
C LYS A 38 -1.00 -2.66 -23.13
N MET A 39 -1.71 -3.57 -22.45
CA MET A 39 -2.67 -4.46 -23.10
C MET A 39 -3.83 -3.66 -23.68
N THR A 40 -4.36 -2.67 -22.95
CA THR A 40 -5.42 -1.78 -23.45
C THR A 40 -4.97 -0.94 -24.64
N GLN A 41 -3.72 -0.48 -24.68
CA GLN A 41 -3.19 0.27 -25.83
C GLN A 41 -3.02 -0.59 -27.10
N ASN A 42 -2.67 -1.87 -26.93
CA ASN A 42 -2.45 -2.78 -28.06
C ASN A 42 -3.75 -3.41 -28.57
N SER A 43 -4.80 -3.47 -27.75
CA SER A 43 -6.12 -3.94 -28.15
C SER A 43 -7.00 -2.75 -28.49
N GLN A 44 -7.23 -2.46 -29.78
CA GLN A 44 -8.27 -1.53 -30.26
C GLN A 44 -9.69 -2.09 -29.99
N VAL A 45 -9.96 -2.55 -28.78
CA VAL A 45 -11.17 -3.26 -28.41
C VAL A 45 -11.96 -2.40 -27.44
N ASN A 46 -13.04 -1.83 -27.96
CA ASN A 46 -14.23 -1.31 -27.29
C ASN A 46 -14.07 -1.02 -25.80
N SER A 47 -13.87 0.26 -25.49
CA SER A 47 -13.79 0.84 -24.15
C SER A 47 -15.11 0.70 -23.39
N ILE A 48 -15.47 -0.50 -22.96
CA ILE A 48 -16.42 -0.71 -21.87
C ILE A 48 -15.58 -0.85 -20.61
N GLY A 49 -15.38 0.29 -19.95
CA GLY A 49 -14.93 0.46 -18.57
C GLY A 49 -14.10 -0.69 -17.97
N ILE A 50 -12.82 -0.79 -18.35
CA ILE A 50 -11.87 -1.56 -17.55
C ILE A 50 -11.65 -0.74 -16.27
N ASN A 51 -12.49 -0.97 -15.27
CA ASN A 51 -12.23 -0.50 -13.93
C ASN A 51 -10.95 -1.21 -13.44
N ASN A 52 -9.85 -0.46 -13.42
CA ASN A 52 -8.57 -0.90 -12.88
C ASN A 52 -8.69 -1.07 -11.36
N TYR A 53 -9.34 -2.15 -10.93
CA TYR A 53 -9.53 -2.48 -9.52
C TYR A 53 -8.23 -3.07 -8.95
N SER A 54 -7.33 -2.20 -8.52
CA SER A 54 -6.21 -2.61 -7.68
C SER A 54 -6.71 -3.00 -6.30
N LYS A 55 -6.48 -4.25 -5.90
CA LYS A 55 -6.71 -4.69 -4.52
C LYS A 55 -5.85 -3.92 -3.52
N PHE A 56 -4.65 -3.49 -3.93
CA PHE A 56 -3.76 -2.71 -3.10
C PHE A 56 -4.32 -1.30 -2.85
N ASP A 57 -4.83 -0.63 -3.89
CA ASP A 57 -5.49 0.66 -3.73
C ASP A 57 -6.73 0.55 -2.83
N GLN A 58 -7.56 -0.48 -3.02
CA GLN A 58 -8.72 -0.73 -2.15
C GLN A 58 -8.29 -0.92 -0.69
N THR A 59 -7.21 -1.67 -0.46
CA THR A 59 -6.65 -1.86 0.88
C THR A 59 -6.20 -0.53 1.48
N ILE A 60 -5.56 0.34 0.69
CA ILE A 60 -5.12 1.67 1.12
C ILE A 60 -6.32 2.55 1.49
N GLU A 61 -7.40 2.52 0.71
CA GLU A 61 -8.62 3.28 0.98
C GLU A 61 -9.30 2.87 2.29
N MET A 62 -9.14 1.63 2.72
CA MET A 62 -9.67 1.14 4.00
C MET A 62 -8.81 1.53 5.21
N LEU A 63 -7.60 2.07 4.99
CA LEU A 63 -6.75 2.53 6.08
C LEU A 63 -7.25 3.86 6.64
N ASN A 64 -7.00 4.10 7.93
CA ASN A 64 -7.21 5.43 8.50
C ASN A 64 -6.34 6.48 7.79
N LYS A 65 -6.79 7.75 7.84
CA LYS A 65 -6.15 8.89 7.15
C LYS A 65 -4.63 8.96 7.32
N ASN A 66 -4.13 8.74 8.53
CA ASN A 66 -2.68 8.81 8.80
C ASN A 66 -1.93 7.61 8.20
N SER A 67 -2.51 6.42 8.31
CA SER A 67 -1.93 5.20 7.74
C SER A 67 -1.89 5.29 6.23
N LYS A 68 -2.99 5.69 5.59
CA LYS A 68 -3.09 5.95 4.15
C LYS A 68 -2.00 6.91 3.69
N LEU A 69 -1.93 8.10 4.31
CA LEU A 69 -0.93 9.12 3.99
C LEU A 69 0.52 8.57 4.04
N ILE A 70 0.85 7.77 5.05
CA ILE A 70 2.19 7.18 5.17
C ILE A 70 2.47 6.18 4.05
N ILE A 71 1.53 5.30 3.74
CA ILE A 71 1.70 4.29 2.68
C ILE A 71 1.83 4.95 1.30
N GLU A 72 1.01 5.94 1.01
CA GLU A 72 1.03 6.66 -0.26
C GLU A 72 2.35 7.38 -0.47
N ASN A 73 2.83 8.14 0.52
CA ASN A 73 4.08 8.89 0.39
C ASN A 73 5.31 7.97 0.31
N GLU A 74 5.34 6.86 1.08
CA GLU A 74 6.49 5.96 1.06
C GLU A 74 6.57 5.07 -0.19
N PHE A 75 5.43 4.61 -0.72
CA PHE A 75 5.44 3.55 -1.75
C PHE A 75 4.81 3.94 -3.08
N VAL A 76 3.83 4.86 -3.09
CA VAL A 76 3.06 5.21 -4.29
C VAL A 76 3.63 6.46 -4.96
N ILE A 77 3.64 7.58 -4.23
CA ILE A 77 4.06 8.90 -4.72
C ILE A 77 5.59 8.95 -4.84
N LYS A 78 6.32 8.19 -4.01
CA LYS A 78 7.79 8.27 -3.89
C LYS A 78 8.24 9.74 -3.83
N ASN A 79 7.85 10.45 -2.78
CA ASN A 79 8.43 11.76 -2.52
C ASN A 79 9.95 11.62 -2.53
N GLN A 80 10.61 12.45 -3.34
CA GLN A 80 12.07 12.52 -3.37
C GLN A 80 12.61 13.05 -2.04
N ASP A 81 11.78 13.82 -1.32
CA ASP A 81 12.09 14.34 -0.01
C ASP A 81 11.83 13.30 1.09
N LYS A 82 12.89 12.90 1.78
CA LYS A 82 12.83 11.94 2.88
C LYS A 82 12.16 12.53 4.13
N GLU A 83 12.00 13.85 4.20
CA GLU A 83 11.50 14.57 5.37
C GLU A 83 10.06 15.07 5.21
N TRP A 84 9.33 14.59 4.20
CA TRP A 84 7.92 14.93 4.00
C TRP A 84 7.04 14.76 5.25
N TYR A 85 7.43 13.84 6.14
CA TYR A 85 6.69 13.57 7.37
C TYR A 85 6.76 14.71 8.38
N ASP A 86 7.78 15.57 8.36
CA ASP A 86 7.94 16.67 9.31
C ASP A 86 6.87 17.76 9.14
N MET A 87 6.23 17.83 7.97
CA MET A 87 5.06 18.68 7.73
C MET A 87 3.78 18.19 8.43
N HIS A 88 3.75 16.95 8.91
CA HIS A 88 2.54 16.30 9.42
C HIS A 88 2.70 15.71 10.82
N PHE A 89 3.91 15.29 11.19
CA PHE A 89 4.19 14.56 12.41
C PHE A 89 5.56 14.94 12.96
N SER A 90 5.72 14.93 14.27
CA SER A 90 7.06 14.83 14.84
C SER A 90 7.69 13.49 14.48
N ARG A 91 9.02 13.46 14.30
CA ARG A 91 9.80 12.26 13.96
C ARG A 91 9.44 11.03 14.80
N THR A 92 9.32 11.17 16.12
CA THR A 92 8.96 10.04 17.01
C THR A 92 7.54 9.53 16.77
N THR A 93 6.59 10.43 16.52
CA THR A 93 5.21 10.10 16.18
C THR A 93 5.12 9.41 14.83
N TYR A 94 5.88 9.91 13.85
CA TYR A 94 5.98 9.31 12.53
C TYR A 94 6.38 7.84 12.62
N TYR A 95 7.50 7.50 13.26
CA TYR A 95 7.94 6.10 13.36
C TYR A 95 6.96 5.20 14.12
N LYS A 96 6.25 5.73 15.13
CA LYS A 96 5.19 4.99 15.83
C LYS A 96 4.01 4.70 14.89
N LYS A 97 3.54 5.71 14.14
CA LYS A 97 2.44 5.56 13.18
C LYS A 97 2.83 4.66 12.01
N LYS A 98 4.04 4.83 11.46
CA LYS A 98 4.62 4.03 10.38
C LYS A 98 4.52 2.52 10.64
N LYS A 99 4.95 2.07 11.82
CA LYS A 99 4.82 0.66 12.23
C LYS A 99 3.36 0.19 12.26
N LYS A 100 2.43 1.04 12.73
CA LYS A 100 0.98 0.74 12.74
C LYS A 100 0.39 0.71 11.33
N SER A 101 0.84 1.58 10.43
CA SER A 101 0.38 1.64 9.04
C SER A 101 0.63 0.33 8.31
N TYR A 102 1.85 -0.21 8.41
CA TYR A 102 2.18 -1.50 7.78
C TYR A 102 1.36 -2.64 8.34
N ARG A 103 1.12 -2.62 9.65
CA ARG A 103 0.24 -3.59 10.29
C ARG A 103 -1.18 -3.54 9.74
N GLY A 104 -1.71 -2.32 9.56
CA GLY A 104 -3.04 -2.09 9.01
C GLY A 104 -3.23 -2.70 7.63
N VAL A 105 -2.21 -2.62 6.76
CA VAL A 105 -2.27 -3.20 5.41
C VAL A 105 -2.58 -4.71 5.45
N PHE A 106 -1.98 -5.48 6.36
CA PHE A 106 -2.24 -6.92 6.48
C PHE A 106 -3.56 -7.28 7.15
N ILE A 107 -4.24 -6.32 7.79
CA ILE A 107 -5.56 -6.55 8.39
C ILE A 107 -6.64 -6.51 7.30
N PHE A 108 -6.46 -5.66 6.29
CA PHE A 108 -7.44 -5.43 5.22
C PHE A 108 -7.09 -6.14 3.91
N LEU A 109 -5.92 -6.78 3.83
CA LEU A 109 -5.58 -7.68 2.73
C LEU A 109 -6.32 -9.02 2.91
N PRO A 110 -7.18 -9.42 1.96
CA PRO A 110 -7.89 -10.70 2.00
C PRO A 110 -6.97 -11.90 1.76
#